data_AF-A0A1F4ZTT0-F1
#
_entry.id   AF-A0A1F4ZTT0-F1
#
_cell.length_a   1.000
_cell.length_b   1.000
_cell.length_c   1.000
_cell.angle_alpha   90.00
_cell.angle_beta   90.00
_cell.angle_gamma   90.00
#
_symmetry.space_group_name_H-M   'P 1'
#
loop_
_entity.id
_entity.type
_entity.pdbx_description
1 polymer ?
#
loop_
_entity_poly.entity_id
_entity_poly.type
_entity_poly.pdbx_seq_one_letter_code
_entity_poly.pdbx_strand_id
1 'polypeptide(L)'
;MVEIQFEKLLEQFGEVGFVETLSHSIAKIKGLPEVRMGEMVMFESGQVGQVMALDSEMVEVLVLSKSAVKVGARVVRVGRTMTVSVGEQLLAHTLDALGRPIWGEPIDASKFEFRPIEMVPSGIVYRKKISKQMSTGVVLVDLMIPLGMGQRELVIGDRKTGKSNLLLQAAVYQARLGRICVYAAIAKKKSEIKRIEAFLQEKGVWGNSVVVATSAQDSAGEIFLCPYTAMSIAEYFRDKGRDVLVIFDDMTSHAQFYRELSLISGRFPGRDSYPGDIFHIHSRLLERGGNFLVDGKEASITCLPIAETVQGDITGYIQTNLMSMTDGHIFFDGELFFKGRRPAINPFVSVTRVGHQTQTSLAREAGRVLLDLLSGYERTQSFLKFGAELGESSRQILTMGDRVLAFFDQPTSKIVPYSMQLVLLAMLVSGMWNGKNLNKLLEAAEKDNTIMEAVDGMVESSDSMNKLIDQVRKSSEKLLPHLS
;
A
#
# COMPACT_ATOMS: atom_id res chain seq x y z
N MET A 1 33.02 -1.55 -20.51
CA MET A 1 32.25 -0.41 -19.96
C MET A 1 32.44 -0.26 -18.46
N VAL A 2 32.25 -1.33 -17.66
CA VAL A 2 32.45 -1.32 -16.20
C VAL A 2 33.87 -0.93 -15.79
N GLU A 3 34.91 -1.57 -16.35
CA GLU A 3 36.32 -1.22 -16.05
C GLU A 3 36.64 0.24 -16.39
N ILE A 4 36.13 0.74 -17.53
CA ILE A 4 36.32 2.14 -17.95
C ILE A 4 35.66 3.10 -16.96
N GLN A 5 34.49 2.75 -16.43
CA GLN A 5 33.79 3.56 -15.44
C GLN A 5 34.52 3.53 -14.09
N PHE A 6 35.02 2.37 -13.67
CA PHE A 6 35.78 2.20 -12.44
C PHE A 6 37.08 3.02 -12.47
N GLU A 7 37.87 2.89 -13.54
CA GLU A 7 39.14 3.62 -13.68
C GLU A 7 38.90 5.14 -13.76
N LYS A 8 37.82 5.59 -14.42
CA LYS A 8 37.44 7.01 -14.40
C LYS A 8 37.12 7.52 -12.99
N LEU A 9 36.40 6.75 -12.18
CA LEU A 9 36.09 7.12 -10.80
C LEU A 9 37.37 7.12 -9.93
N LEU A 10 38.27 6.17 -10.18
CA LEU A 10 39.58 6.13 -9.52
C LEU A 10 40.42 7.36 -9.85
N GLU A 11 40.50 7.75 -11.12
CA GLU A 11 41.19 8.97 -11.56
C GLU A 11 40.56 10.25 -10.98
N GLN A 12 39.23 10.28 -10.88
CA GLN A 12 38.49 11.45 -10.39
C GLN A 12 38.72 11.71 -8.90
N PHE A 13 38.67 10.67 -8.07
CA PHE A 13 38.75 10.82 -6.61
C PHE A 13 40.15 10.52 -6.06
N GLY A 14 40.99 9.78 -6.78
CA GLY A 14 42.35 9.43 -6.34
C GLY A 14 42.41 8.49 -5.13
N GLU A 15 41.26 7.95 -4.71
CA GLU A 15 41.13 7.11 -3.53
C GLU A 15 40.71 5.69 -3.91
N VAL A 16 41.36 4.70 -3.32
CA VAL A 16 41.01 3.29 -3.45
C VAL A 16 40.89 2.65 -2.07
N GLY A 17 39.87 1.81 -1.91
CA GLY A 17 39.71 0.93 -0.77
C GLY A 17 39.88 -0.53 -1.18
N PHE A 18 40.13 -1.39 -0.21
CA PHE A 18 40.24 -2.83 -0.41
C PHE A 18 39.27 -3.56 0.51
N VAL A 19 38.58 -4.56 -0.03
CA VAL A 19 37.67 -5.42 0.75
C VAL A 19 38.50 -6.32 1.67
N GLU A 20 38.45 -6.08 2.97
CA GLU A 20 39.15 -6.89 3.98
C GLU A 20 38.33 -8.12 4.37
N THR A 21 37.04 -7.91 4.62
CA THR A 21 36.11 -8.98 5.00
C THR A 21 34.79 -8.80 4.30
N LEU A 22 34.13 -9.93 4.02
CA LEU A 22 32.79 -9.97 3.46
C LEU A 22 31.94 -10.92 4.29
N SER A 23 30.85 -10.40 4.84
CA SER A 23 29.85 -11.17 5.56
C SER A 23 28.51 -11.00 4.86
N HIS A 24 28.13 -11.98 4.03
CA HIS A 24 26.94 -11.94 3.18
C HIS A 24 26.88 -10.67 2.32
N SER A 25 26.00 -9.72 2.67
CA SER A 25 25.79 -8.46 1.95
C SER A 25 26.59 -7.29 2.54
N ILE A 26 27.43 -7.50 3.55
CA ILE A 26 28.21 -6.43 4.20
C ILE A 26 29.70 -6.64 3.93
N ALA A 27 30.31 -5.68 3.26
CA ALA A 27 31.76 -5.61 3.03
C ALA A 27 32.38 -4.61 4.00
N LYS A 28 33.46 -5.00 4.68
CA LYS A 28 34.33 -4.06 5.41
C LYS A 28 35.50 -3.68 4.51
N ILE A 29 35.63 -2.39 4.27
CA ILE A 29 36.59 -1.83 3.33
C ILE A 29 37.59 -1.00 4.09
N LYS A 30 38.88 -1.28 3.86
CA LYS A 30 39.97 -0.45 4.38
C LYS A 30 40.37 0.59 3.33
N GLY A 31 40.53 1.84 3.74
CA GLY A 31 40.78 2.99 2.86
C GLY A 31 39.56 3.90 2.71
N LEU A 32 39.49 4.64 1.60
CA LEU A 32 38.42 5.62 1.32
C LEU A 32 38.24 6.72 2.41
N PRO A 33 39.30 7.49 2.74
CA PRO A 33 39.29 8.37 3.91
C PRO A 33 38.26 9.50 3.85
N GLU A 34 37.86 9.94 2.66
CA GLU A 34 36.89 11.02 2.49
C GLU A 34 35.45 10.54 2.18
N VAL A 35 35.18 9.23 2.23
CA VAL A 35 33.85 8.70 1.92
C VAL A 35 32.82 9.14 2.96
N ARG A 36 31.62 9.45 2.49
CA ARG A 36 30.54 9.94 3.35
C ARG A 36 29.52 8.85 3.67
N MET A 37 28.87 9.01 4.81
CA MET A 37 27.76 8.16 5.19
C MET A 37 26.63 8.23 4.14
N GLY A 38 26.18 7.08 3.65
CA GLY A 38 25.17 6.96 2.60
C GLY A 38 25.68 7.20 1.17
N GLU A 39 26.98 7.47 0.99
CA GLU A 39 27.61 7.57 -0.33
C GLU A 39 27.63 6.20 -1.04
N MET A 40 27.52 6.23 -2.36
CA MET A 40 27.68 5.06 -3.20
C MET A 40 29.15 4.75 -3.44
N VAL A 41 29.47 3.46 -3.49
CA VAL A 41 30.77 2.94 -3.89
C VAL A 41 30.61 1.93 -5.03
N MET A 42 31.66 1.76 -5.81
CA MET A 42 31.73 0.81 -6.92
C MET A 42 32.90 -0.14 -6.72
N PHE A 43 32.64 -1.43 -6.83
CA PHE A 43 33.67 -2.48 -6.79
C PHE A 43 34.28 -2.64 -8.19
N GLU A 44 35.53 -3.09 -8.27
CA GLU A 44 36.23 -3.27 -9.56
C GLU A 44 35.52 -4.25 -10.50
N SER A 45 34.79 -5.23 -9.95
CA SER A 45 33.96 -6.16 -10.72
C SER A 45 32.58 -5.61 -11.13
N GLY A 46 32.29 -4.34 -10.82
CA GLY A 46 31.11 -3.61 -11.28
C GLY A 46 29.90 -3.63 -10.36
N GLN A 47 29.96 -4.36 -9.25
CA GLN A 47 28.94 -4.27 -8.20
C GLN A 47 28.94 -2.86 -7.61
N VAL A 48 27.80 -2.47 -7.06
CA VAL A 48 27.65 -1.22 -6.34
C VAL A 48 27.26 -1.51 -4.89
N GLY A 49 27.62 -0.59 -4.01
CA GLY A 49 27.25 -0.66 -2.60
C GLY A 49 27.00 0.72 -2.03
N GLN A 50 26.36 0.74 -0.87
CA GLN A 50 26.09 1.95 -0.10
C GLN A 50 26.82 1.91 1.23
N VAL A 51 27.48 3.00 1.59
CA VAL A 51 28.11 3.16 2.90
C VAL A 51 27.06 3.19 3.99
N MET A 52 27.17 2.26 4.95
CA MET A 52 26.25 2.06 6.08
C MET A 52 26.80 2.55 7.42
N ALA A 53 28.12 2.49 7.59
CA ALA A 53 28.81 2.95 8.78
C ALA A 53 30.26 3.32 8.46
N LEU A 54 30.81 4.21 9.28
CA LEU A 54 32.20 4.66 9.22
C LEU A 54 32.84 4.41 10.58
N ASP A 55 33.93 3.65 10.59
CA ASP A 55 34.80 3.43 11.74
C ASP A 55 36.16 4.10 11.48
N SER A 56 37.01 4.22 12.50
CA SER A 56 38.32 4.88 12.37
C SER A 56 39.26 4.21 11.37
N GLU A 57 39.10 2.90 11.16
CA GLU A 57 39.97 2.11 10.27
C GLU A 57 39.23 1.50 9.07
N MET A 58 37.90 1.42 9.12
CA MET A 58 37.10 0.62 8.20
C MET A 58 35.80 1.33 7.82
N VAL A 59 35.37 1.11 6.58
CA VAL A 59 34.08 1.56 6.04
C VAL A 59 33.20 0.32 5.88
N GLU A 60 32.01 0.32 6.47
CA GLU A 60 31.03 -0.75 6.26
C GLU A 60 30.13 -0.41 5.08
N VAL A 61 30.10 -1.27 4.08
CA VAL A 61 29.33 -1.10 2.85
C VAL A 61 28.33 -2.22 2.70
N LEU A 62 27.06 -1.84 2.51
CA LEU A 62 26.00 -2.74 2.08
C LEU A 62 26.10 -2.95 0.57
N VAL A 63 26.42 -4.17 0.17
CA VAL A 63 26.49 -4.61 -1.23
C VAL A 63 25.09 -4.73 -1.79
N LEU A 64 24.82 -4.04 -2.90
CA LEU A 64 23.52 -3.99 -3.58
C LEU A 64 23.53 -4.84 -4.85
N SER A 65 24.06 -6.06 -4.72
CA SER A 65 24.26 -6.98 -5.84
C SER A 65 24.12 -8.42 -5.39
N LYS A 66 23.52 -9.25 -6.25
CA LYS A 66 23.45 -10.71 -6.09
C LYS A 66 24.79 -11.39 -6.29
N SER A 67 25.63 -10.82 -7.14
CA SER A 67 26.95 -11.38 -7.43
C SER A 67 27.88 -11.13 -6.26
N ALA A 68 28.52 -12.19 -5.78
CA ALA A 68 29.48 -12.13 -4.69
C ALA A 68 30.64 -11.18 -5.03
N VAL A 69 31.04 -10.39 -4.04
CA VAL A 69 32.27 -9.59 -4.08
C VAL A 69 33.43 -10.48 -3.59
N LYS A 70 34.65 -10.23 -4.06
CA LYS A 70 35.84 -10.96 -3.60
C LYS A 70 36.57 -10.17 -2.52
N VAL A 71 37.12 -10.89 -1.54
CA VAL A 71 38.10 -10.31 -0.59
C VAL A 71 39.34 -9.87 -1.38
N GLY A 72 39.89 -8.72 -1.02
CA GLY A 72 40.98 -8.05 -1.72
C GLY A 72 40.52 -7.21 -2.93
N ALA A 73 39.24 -7.22 -3.29
CA ALA A 73 38.75 -6.44 -4.42
C ALA A 73 38.92 -4.94 -4.18
N ARG A 74 39.30 -4.21 -5.23
CA ARG A 74 39.39 -2.74 -5.20
C ARG A 74 38.00 -2.12 -5.19
N VAL A 75 37.85 -1.04 -4.43
CA VAL A 75 36.61 -0.27 -4.30
C VAL A 75 36.91 1.21 -4.46
N VAL A 76 36.07 1.92 -5.19
CA VAL A 76 36.20 3.36 -5.43
C VAL A 76 34.92 4.08 -5.05
N ARG A 77 35.07 5.37 -4.75
CA ARG A 77 33.97 6.27 -4.45
C ARG A 77 33.22 6.65 -5.73
N VAL A 78 31.91 6.85 -5.58
CA VAL A 78 31.08 7.43 -6.65
C VAL A 78 30.83 8.93 -6.38
N GLY A 79 31.07 9.42 -5.16
CA GLY A 79 30.95 10.85 -4.82
C GLY A 79 29.51 11.37 -4.73
N ARG A 80 28.53 10.49 -4.74
CA ARG A 80 27.10 10.83 -4.60
C ARG A 80 26.38 9.82 -3.73
N THR A 81 25.32 10.28 -3.07
CA THR A 81 24.40 9.41 -2.33
C THR A 81 23.63 8.50 -3.28
N MET A 82 23.03 7.43 -2.74
CA MET A 82 22.20 6.54 -3.54
C MET A 82 21.04 7.30 -4.20
N THR A 83 20.96 7.19 -5.54
CA THR A 83 19.90 7.78 -6.35
C THR A 83 19.19 6.71 -7.16
N VAL A 84 17.90 6.91 -7.40
CA VAL A 84 17.10 6.06 -8.29
C VAL A 84 16.58 6.87 -9.46
N SER A 85 16.44 6.20 -10.61
CA SER A 85 15.75 6.76 -11.77
C SER A 85 14.28 6.95 -11.45
N VAL A 86 13.75 8.13 -11.75
CA VAL A 86 12.33 8.48 -11.67
C VAL A 86 11.89 9.12 -12.99
N GLY A 87 10.61 8.96 -13.34
CA GLY A 87 10.07 9.50 -14.58
C GLY A 87 8.75 8.87 -14.96
N GLU A 88 7.99 9.55 -15.83
CA GLU A 88 6.74 9.00 -16.40
C GLU A 88 7.00 7.74 -17.22
N GLN A 89 8.21 7.57 -17.75
CA GLN A 89 8.64 6.41 -18.54
C GLN A 89 8.69 5.12 -17.72
N LEU A 90 8.65 5.22 -16.39
CA LEU A 90 8.56 4.05 -15.50
C LEU A 90 7.16 3.45 -15.43
N LEU A 91 6.13 4.18 -15.86
CA LEU A 91 4.78 3.64 -15.97
C LEU A 91 4.78 2.42 -16.87
N ALA A 92 3.93 1.44 -16.54
CA ALA A 92 3.87 0.17 -17.23
C ALA A 92 5.16 -0.68 -17.16
N HIS A 93 5.97 -0.51 -16.11
CA HIS A 93 7.15 -1.34 -15.86
C HIS A 93 7.18 -1.98 -14.47
N THR A 94 7.81 -3.15 -14.42
CA THR A 94 8.20 -3.85 -13.19
C THR A 94 9.70 -3.65 -12.99
N LEU A 95 10.09 -2.96 -11.93
CA LEU A 95 11.45 -2.50 -11.63
C LEU A 95 12.04 -3.24 -10.43
N ASP A 96 13.35 -3.41 -10.40
CA ASP A 96 14.09 -3.83 -9.21
C ASP A 96 14.28 -2.66 -8.22
N ALA A 97 14.90 -2.94 -7.08
CA ALA A 97 15.17 -1.92 -6.05
C ALA A 97 16.11 -0.80 -6.49
N LEU A 98 16.86 -0.97 -7.59
CA LEU A 98 17.75 0.07 -8.13
C LEU A 98 17.10 0.85 -9.29
N GLY A 99 15.82 0.57 -9.60
CA GLY A 99 15.05 1.24 -10.65
C GLY A 99 15.25 0.66 -12.05
N ARG A 100 15.84 -0.53 -12.18
CA ARG A 100 16.05 -1.20 -13.47
C ARG A 100 14.89 -2.14 -13.78
N PRO A 101 14.40 -2.23 -15.04
CA PRO A 101 13.39 -3.22 -15.40
C PRO A 101 13.83 -4.65 -15.08
N ILE A 102 12.99 -5.41 -14.39
CA ILE A 102 13.22 -6.84 -14.13
C ILE A 102 12.97 -7.66 -15.40
N TRP A 103 12.00 -7.22 -16.21
CA TRP A 103 11.57 -7.87 -17.43
C TRP A 103 11.55 -6.87 -18.59
N GLY A 104 11.75 -7.37 -19.80
CA GLY A 104 11.67 -6.56 -21.03
C GLY A 104 12.97 -5.82 -21.36
N GLU A 105 12.86 -4.85 -22.25
CA GLU A 105 13.99 -4.05 -22.73
C GLU A 105 14.42 -3.00 -21.69
N PRO A 106 15.71 -2.63 -21.63
CA PRO A 106 16.17 -1.51 -20.83
C PRO A 106 15.46 -0.22 -21.23
N ILE A 107 15.02 0.56 -20.24
CA ILE A 107 14.49 1.89 -20.51
C ILE A 107 15.66 2.83 -20.78
N ASP A 108 15.54 3.65 -21.82
CA ASP A 108 16.53 4.66 -22.19
C ASP A 108 16.80 5.62 -21.03
N ALA A 109 17.99 5.50 -20.45
CA ALA A 109 18.40 6.24 -19.26
C ALA A 109 18.49 7.75 -19.47
N SER A 110 18.61 8.22 -20.73
CA SER A 110 18.67 9.65 -21.05
C SER A 110 17.39 10.41 -20.70
N LYS A 111 16.29 9.69 -20.47
CA LYS A 111 14.95 10.26 -20.20
C LYS A 111 14.63 10.37 -18.71
N PHE A 112 15.52 9.91 -17.83
CA PHE A 112 15.26 9.87 -16.40
C PHE A 112 15.79 11.08 -15.65
N GLU A 113 15.02 11.49 -14.64
CA GLU A 113 15.53 12.29 -13.54
C GLU A 113 16.09 11.33 -12.48
N PHE A 114 17.18 11.71 -11.82
CA PHE A 114 17.75 10.93 -10.73
C PHE A 114 17.47 11.62 -9.41
N ARG A 115 16.81 10.91 -8.48
CA ARG A 115 16.49 11.44 -7.16
C ARG A 115 17.18 10.66 -6.05
N PRO A 116 17.65 11.33 -4.98
CA PRO A 116 18.12 10.65 -3.79
C PRO A 116 17.03 9.73 -3.23
N ILE A 117 17.39 8.51 -2.86
CA ILE A 117 16.43 7.55 -2.28
C ILE A 117 16.06 7.92 -0.84
N GLU A 118 17.00 8.52 -0.11
CA GLU A 118 16.85 9.03 1.25
C GLU A 118 16.52 10.53 1.20
N MET A 119 15.24 10.86 0.98
CA MET A 119 14.77 12.23 1.05
C MET A 119 14.22 12.56 2.44
N VAL A 120 14.48 13.77 2.91
CA VAL A 120 13.90 14.28 4.15
C VAL A 120 12.40 14.50 3.93
N PRO A 121 11.51 13.95 4.79
CA PRO A 121 10.07 14.15 4.67
C PRO A 121 9.70 15.64 4.70
N SER A 122 8.71 16.03 3.89
CA SER A 122 8.25 17.42 3.87
C SER A 122 7.70 17.86 5.23
N GLY A 123 8.15 19.03 5.68
CA GLY A 123 7.70 19.64 6.94
C GLY A 123 6.24 20.09 6.91
N ILE A 124 5.72 20.45 8.08
CA ILE A 124 4.30 20.78 8.32
C ILE A 124 3.78 21.90 7.38
N VAL A 125 4.61 22.90 7.08
CA VAL A 125 4.24 24.07 6.25
C VAL A 125 3.80 23.69 4.84
N TYR A 126 4.34 22.60 4.29
CA TYR A 126 4.02 22.14 2.93
C TYR A 126 2.81 21.20 2.87
N ARG A 127 2.29 20.79 4.04
CA ARG A 127 1.20 19.83 4.15
C ARG A 127 -0.14 20.53 4.17
N LYS A 128 -1.15 19.85 3.66
CA LYS A 128 -2.55 20.26 3.74
C LYS A 128 -3.37 19.21 4.46
N LYS A 129 -4.47 19.65 5.07
CA LYS A 129 -5.42 18.75 5.71
C LYS A 129 -5.99 17.76 4.68
N ILE A 130 -6.10 16.49 5.08
CA ILE A 130 -6.75 15.45 4.28
C ILE A 130 -8.26 15.66 4.32
N SER A 131 -8.85 16.07 3.19
CA SER A 131 -10.28 16.42 3.08
C SER A 131 -11.04 15.59 2.05
N LYS A 132 -10.35 14.92 1.13
CA LYS A 132 -10.96 14.11 0.06
C LYS A 132 -10.90 12.63 0.42
N GLN A 133 -11.99 11.91 0.21
CA GLN A 133 -12.04 10.46 0.42
C GLN A 133 -11.27 9.76 -0.70
N MET A 134 -10.45 8.77 -0.33
CA MET A 134 -9.87 7.79 -1.22
C MET A 134 -10.75 6.54 -1.18
N SER A 135 -11.66 6.43 -2.15
CA SER A 135 -12.51 5.25 -2.29
C SER A 135 -11.71 4.07 -2.83
N THR A 136 -11.93 2.88 -2.29
CA THR A 136 -11.27 1.62 -2.69
C THR A 136 -12.12 0.82 -3.67
N GLY A 137 -13.40 1.17 -3.79
CA GLY A 137 -14.38 0.40 -4.55
C GLY A 137 -14.83 -0.87 -3.81
N VAL A 138 -14.48 -1.00 -2.53
CA VAL A 138 -14.89 -2.08 -1.64
C VAL A 138 -15.85 -1.52 -0.62
N VAL A 139 -17.12 -1.94 -0.71
CA VAL A 139 -18.24 -1.41 0.07
C VAL A 139 -17.93 -1.34 1.57
N LEU A 140 -17.40 -2.43 2.13
CA LEU A 140 -17.09 -2.51 3.56
C LEU A 140 -16.07 -1.46 3.99
N VAL A 141 -15.01 -1.25 3.20
CA VAL A 141 -13.98 -0.27 3.52
C VAL A 141 -14.53 1.15 3.33
N ASP A 142 -15.11 1.44 2.18
CA ASP A 142 -15.51 2.81 1.82
C ASP A 142 -16.62 3.39 2.72
N LEU A 143 -17.48 2.54 3.28
CA LEU A 143 -18.57 2.94 4.16
C LEU A 143 -18.21 2.85 5.65
N MET A 144 -17.54 1.78 6.10
CA MET A 144 -17.25 1.56 7.53
C MET A 144 -15.89 2.09 7.96
N ILE A 145 -14.87 1.98 7.10
CA ILE A 145 -13.47 2.32 7.40
C ILE A 145 -12.95 3.25 6.27
N PRO A 146 -13.58 4.41 6.06
CA PRO A 146 -13.23 5.30 4.96
C PRO A 146 -11.74 5.66 5.01
N LEU A 147 -11.14 5.84 3.83
CA LEU A 147 -9.75 6.26 3.68
C LEU A 147 -9.71 7.67 3.06
N GLY A 148 -8.67 8.44 3.36
CA GLY A 148 -8.45 9.78 2.83
C GLY A 148 -7.29 9.84 1.84
N MET A 149 -7.35 10.78 0.90
CA MET A 149 -6.26 11.08 -0.03
C MET A 149 -5.07 11.67 0.75
N GLY A 150 -3.96 10.94 0.78
CA GLY A 150 -2.77 11.26 1.58
C GLY A 150 -2.71 10.61 2.95
N GLN A 151 -3.69 9.75 3.29
CA GLN A 151 -3.69 8.98 4.54
C GLN A 151 -2.68 7.84 4.48
N ARG A 152 -2.15 7.44 5.63
CA ARG A 152 -1.34 6.22 5.79
C ARG A 152 -2.18 5.21 6.57
N GLU A 153 -2.68 4.17 5.90
CA GLU A 153 -3.56 3.17 6.52
C GLU A 153 -2.91 1.79 6.50
N LEU A 154 -2.67 1.21 7.67
CA LEU A 154 -2.08 -0.12 7.78
C LEU A 154 -3.09 -1.21 7.38
N VAL A 155 -2.72 -2.12 6.50
CA VAL A 155 -3.49 -3.36 6.27
C VAL A 155 -2.82 -4.51 7.00
N ILE A 156 -3.48 -5.02 8.04
CA ILE A 156 -2.89 -5.98 8.98
C ILE A 156 -3.76 -7.23 9.09
N GLY A 157 -3.15 -8.39 9.25
CA GLY A 157 -3.86 -9.64 9.53
C GLY A 157 -3.08 -10.86 9.11
N ASP A 158 -3.66 -12.04 9.31
CA ASP A 158 -2.95 -13.29 9.12
C ASP A 158 -2.58 -13.55 7.66
N ARG A 159 -1.61 -14.43 7.45
CA ARG A 159 -1.21 -14.83 6.10
C ARG A 159 -2.40 -15.42 5.32
N LYS A 160 -2.52 -15.08 4.05
CA LYS A 160 -3.57 -15.57 3.12
C LYS A 160 -5.03 -15.20 3.49
N THR A 161 -5.26 -14.14 4.27
CA THR A 161 -6.62 -13.65 4.58
C THR A 161 -7.23 -12.72 3.50
N GLY A 162 -6.48 -12.37 2.45
CA GLY A 162 -6.96 -11.54 1.34
C GLY A 162 -6.45 -10.10 1.32
N LYS A 163 -5.47 -9.74 2.14
CA LYS A 163 -4.86 -8.40 2.22
C LYS A 163 -4.44 -7.83 0.86
N SER A 164 -3.59 -8.55 0.11
CA SER A 164 -3.13 -8.10 -1.21
C SER A 164 -4.26 -7.96 -2.23
N ASN A 165 -5.34 -8.76 -2.12
CA ASN A 165 -6.48 -8.65 -3.02
C ASN A 165 -7.23 -7.32 -2.84
N LEU A 166 -7.45 -6.89 -1.59
CA LEU A 166 -8.05 -5.58 -1.30
C LEU A 166 -7.21 -4.45 -1.92
N LEU A 167 -5.89 -4.52 -1.75
CA LEU A 167 -4.98 -3.49 -2.23
C LEU A 167 -4.89 -3.43 -3.74
N LEU A 168 -4.91 -4.59 -4.41
CA LEU A 168 -5.00 -4.65 -5.86
C LEU A 168 -6.34 -4.10 -6.38
N GLN A 169 -7.46 -4.37 -5.69
CA GLN A 169 -8.76 -3.74 -6.03
C GLN A 169 -8.71 -2.22 -5.89
N ALA A 170 -8.17 -1.73 -4.77
CA ALA A 170 -7.98 -0.30 -4.55
C ALA A 170 -7.09 0.31 -5.64
N ALA A 171 -5.97 -0.33 -5.99
CA ALA A 171 -5.07 0.12 -7.05
C ALA A 171 -5.77 0.19 -8.42
N VAL A 172 -6.56 -0.82 -8.79
CA VAL A 172 -7.34 -0.80 -10.03
C VAL A 172 -8.34 0.35 -10.03
N TYR A 173 -9.07 0.54 -8.93
CA TYR A 173 -10.08 1.60 -8.87
C TYR A 173 -9.43 3.00 -8.93
N GLN A 174 -8.36 3.24 -8.18
CA GLN A 174 -7.62 4.50 -8.20
C GLN A 174 -6.99 4.78 -9.58
N ALA A 175 -6.43 3.76 -10.22
CA ALA A 175 -5.85 3.91 -11.56
C ALA A 175 -6.90 4.20 -12.63
N ARG A 176 -8.12 3.63 -12.52
CA ARG A 176 -9.26 3.97 -13.40
C ARG A 176 -9.70 5.43 -13.21
N LEU A 177 -9.51 5.99 -12.02
CA LEU A 177 -9.72 7.42 -11.75
C LEU A 177 -8.54 8.31 -12.21
N GLY A 178 -7.56 7.76 -12.94
CA GLY A 178 -6.42 8.49 -13.51
C GLY A 178 -5.27 8.77 -12.54
N ARG A 179 -5.30 8.16 -11.35
CA ARG A 179 -4.26 8.29 -10.32
C ARG A 179 -3.13 7.30 -10.57
N ILE A 180 -1.96 7.60 -10.05
CA ILE A 180 -0.79 6.72 -10.21
C ILE A 180 -0.76 5.69 -9.08
N CYS A 181 -0.50 4.43 -9.41
CA CYS A 181 -0.40 3.34 -8.45
C CYS A 181 1.03 2.79 -8.44
N VAL A 182 1.71 2.87 -7.30
CA VAL A 182 3.05 2.29 -7.10
C VAL A 182 2.93 1.11 -6.15
N TYR A 183 3.29 -0.09 -6.61
CA TYR A 183 3.23 -1.32 -5.82
C TYR A 183 4.63 -1.80 -5.46
N ALA A 184 5.01 -1.75 -4.19
CA ALA A 184 6.26 -2.29 -3.68
C ALA A 184 6.07 -3.75 -3.24
N ALA A 185 6.50 -4.71 -4.05
CA ALA A 185 6.52 -6.14 -3.73
C ALA A 185 7.85 -6.51 -3.07
N ILE A 186 7.86 -6.59 -1.75
CA ILE A 186 9.06 -6.75 -0.92
C ILE A 186 9.28 -8.23 -0.63
N ALA A 187 10.44 -8.76 -1.04
CA ALA A 187 10.85 -10.15 -0.83
C ALA A 187 9.82 -11.21 -1.28
N LYS A 188 9.06 -10.94 -2.35
CA LYS A 188 8.01 -11.86 -2.84
C LYS A 188 8.55 -12.94 -3.76
N LYS A 189 7.76 -13.99 -4.02
CA LYS A 189 8.11 -14.96 -5.05
C LYS A 189 7.99 -14.30 -6.43
N LYS A 190 8.91 -14.62 -7.36
CA LYS A 190 8.84 -14.13 -8.75
C LYS A 190 7.49 -14.41 -9.43
N SER A 191 6.88 -15.56 -9.13
CA SER A 191 5.54 -15.91 -9.63
C SER A 191 4.42 -15.02 -9.07
N GLU A 192 4.55 -14.53 -7.83
CA GLU A 192 3.60 -13.59 -7.24
C GLU A 192 3.76 -12.20 -7.86
N ILE A 193 4.99 -11.75 -8.08
CA ILE A 193 5.29 -10.48 -8.78
C ILE A 193 4.68 -10.50 -10.20
N LYS A 194 4.89 -11.59 -10.95
CA LYS A 194 4.32 -11.76 -12.30
C LYS A 194 2.78 -11.76 -12.28
N ARG A 195 2.15 -12.32 -11.24
CA ARG A 195 0.69 -12.32 -11.08
C ARG A 195 0.15 -10.91 -10.81
N ILE A 196 0.85 -10.11 -10.02
CA ILE A 196 0.48 -8.70 -9.77
C ILE A 196 0.52 -7.90 -11.08
N GLU A 197 1.60 -8.02 -11.85
CA GLU A 197 1.76 -7.39 -13.16
C GLU A 197 0.64 -7.82 -14.13
N ALA A 198 0.42 -9.13 -14.27
CA ALA A 198 -0.63 -9.67 -15.14
C ALA A 198 -2.03 -9.21 -14.73
N PHE A 199 -2.31 -9.13 -13.43
CA PHE A 199 -3.59 -8.64 -12.92
C PHE A 199 -3.83 -7.17 -13.29
N LEU A 200 -2.83 -6.30 -13.15
CA LEU A 200 -2.94 -4.88 -13.52
C LEU A 200 -3.10 -4.70 -15.03
N GLN A 201 -2.46 -5.55 -15.84
CA GLN A 201 -2.61 -5.59 -17.30
C GLN A 201 -4.01 -6.07 -17.71
N GLU A 202 -4.49 -7.18 -17.15
CA GLU A 202 -5.83 -7.73 -17.42
C GLU A 202 -6.93 -6.71 -17.08
N LYS A 203 -6.74 -5.92 -16.01
CA LYS A 203 -7.68 -4.87 -15.60
C LYS A 203 -7.53 -3.56 -16.37
N GLY A 204 -6.59 -3.47 -17.32
CA GLY A 204 -6.39 -2.31 -18.19
C GLY A 204 -5.80 -1.08 -17.50
N VAL A 205 -5.19 -1.25 -16.31
CA VAL A 205 -4.67 -0.14 -15.48
C VAL A 205 -3.15 -0.07 -15.44
N TRP A 206 -2.47 -0.94 -16.18
CA TRP A 206 -1.01 -1.03 -16.23
C TRP A 206 -0.33 0.28 -16.64
N GLY A 207 -0.94 1.03 -17.56
CA GLY A 207 -0.45 2.34 -18.00
C GLY A 207 -0.37 3.42 -16.91
N ASN A 208 -1.10 3.25 -15.80
CA ASN A 208 -1.07 4.15 -14.65
C ASN A 208 -0.35 3.52 -13.44
N SER A 209 0.34 2.39 -13.63
CA SER A 209 0.93 1.61 -12.54
C SER A 209 2.42 1.40 -12.72
N VAL A 210 3.14 1.31 -11.60
CA VAL A 210 4.55 0.89 -11.51
C VAL A 210 4.65 -0.18 -10.43
N VAL A 211 5.34 -1.28 -10.72
CA VAL A 211 5.67 -2.29 -9.70
C VAL A 211 7.15 -2.18 -9.39
N VAL A 212 7.52 -1.95 -8.14
CA VAL A 212 8.91 -2.09 -7.66
C VAL A 212 8.96 -3.40 -6.89
N ALA A 213 9.84 -4.31 -7.28
CA ALA A 213 9.82 -5.65 -6.73
C ALA A 213 11.21 -6.16 -6.37
N THR A 214 11.26 -6.89 -5.27
CA THR A 214 12.39 -7.72 -4.87
C THR A 214 11.89 -9.11 -4.53
N SER A 215 12.72 -10.10 -4.82
CA SER A 215 12.50 -11.48 -4.42
C SER A 215 13.22 -11.82 -3.13
N ALA A 216 12.75 -12.83 -2.40
CA ALA A 216 13.44 -13.36 -1.22
C ALA A 216 14.85 -13.93 -1.52
N GLN A 217 15.21 -14.09 -2.80
CA GLN A 217 16.54 -14.49 -3.26
C GLN A 217 17.44 -13.30 -3.62
N ASP A 218 16.90 -12.09 -3.63
CA ASP A 218 17.69 -10.89 -3.91
C ASP A 218 18.55 -10.53 -2.70
N SER A 219 19.55 -9.68 -2.88
CA SER A 219 20.40 -9.28 -1.76
C SER A 219 19.57 -8.59 -0.69
N ALA A 220 19.91 -8.77 0.58
CA ALA A 220 19.19 -8.15 1.67
C ALA A 220 19.21 -6.60 1.55
N GLY A 221 20.26 -6.04 0.93
CA GLY A 221 20.33 -4.63 0.60
C GLY A 221 19.33 -4.18 -0.48
N GLU A 222 19.15 -4.95 -1.55
CA GLU A 222 18.08 -4.67 -2.53
C GLU A 222 16.69 -4.72 -1.87
N ILE A 223 16.43 -5.74 -1.05
CA ILE A 223 15.14 -5.89 -0.34
C ILE A 223 14.89 -4.69 0.59
N PHE A 224 15.92 -4.22 1.29
CA PHE A 224 15.85 -3.04 2.15
C PHE A 224 15.54 -1.75 1.36
N LEU A 225 16.12 -1.58 0.16
CA LEU A 225 15.88 -0.37 -0.65
C LEU A 225 14.52 -0.36 -1.35
N CYS A 226 13.95 -1.53 -1.64
CA CYS A 226 12.70 -1.69 -2.39
C CYS A 226 11.58 -0.69 -2.02
N PRO A 227 11.15 -0.55 -0.75
CA PRO A 227 10.10 0.41 -0.40
C PRO A 227 10.53 1.87 -0.55
N TYR A 228 11.80 2.20 -0.35
CA TYR A 228 12.29 3.57 -0.51
C TYR A 228 12.35 3.99 -1.98
N THR A 229 12.70 3.06 -2.87
CA THR A 229 12.64 3.26 -4.32
C THR A 229 11.21 3.52 -4.76
N ALA A 230 10.25 2.71 -4.31
CA ALA A 230 8.84 2.92 -4.58
C ALA A 230 8.34 4.29 -4.09
N MET A 231 8.74 4.70 -2.87
CA MET A 231 8.39 6.02 -2.35
C MET A 231 8.98 7.15 -3.19
N SER A 232 10.24 7.04 -3.61
CA SER A 232 10.90 8.07 -4.43
C SER A 232 10.23 8.24 -5.80
N ILE A 233 9.75 7.14 -6.40
CA ILE A 233 8.92 7.18 -7.62
C ILE A 233 7.58 7.86 -7.35
N ALA A 234 6.92 7.56 -6.22
CA ALA A 234 5.67 8.20 -5.86
C ALA A 234 5.81 9.71 -5.66
N GLU A 235 6.90 10.15 -5.02
CA GLU A 235 7.20 11.57 -4.82
C GLU A 235 7.44 12.32 -6.13
N TYR A 236 8.03 11.68 -7.14
CA TYR A 236 8.12 12.27 -8.48
C TYR A 236 6.74 12.64 -9.03
N PHE A 237 5.77 11.72 -8.98
CA PHE A 237 4.42 11.99 -9.48
C PHE A 237 3.67 13.01 -8.60
N ARG A 238 3.84 12.97 -7.28
CA ARG A 238 3.32 14.01 -6.37
C ARG A 238 3.82 15.39 -6.78
N ASP A 239 5.12 15.53 -7.02
CA ASP A 239 5.73 16.81 -7.39
C ASP A 239 5.28 17.30 -8.79
N LYS A 240 4.72 16.40 -9.62
CA LYS A 240 4.01 16.75 -10.86
C LYS A 240 2.53 17.08 -10.64
N GLY A 241 2.09 17.21 -9.38
CA GLY A 241 0.70 17.53 -9.04
C GLY A 241 -0.26 16.34 -9.18
N ARG A 242 0.24 15.11 -9.18
CA ARG A 242 -0.59 13.89 -9.30
C ARG A 242 -0.86 13.29 -7.93
N ASP A 243 -2.05 12.74 -7.78
CA ASP A 243 -2.36 11.87 -6.65
C ASP A 243 -1.81 10.46 -6.89
N VAL A 244 -1.19 9.90 -5.86
CA VAL A 244 -0.50 8.62 -5.90
C VAL A 244 -0.98 7.71 -4.78
N LEU A 245 -1.23 6.45 -5.11
CA LEU A 245 -1.41 5.36 -4.16
C LEU A 245 -0.13 4.51 -4.12
N VAL A 246 0.45 4.33 -2.94
CA VAL A 246 1.63 3.49 -2.72
C VAL A 246 1.28 2.32 -1.81
N ILE A 247 1.53 1.10 -2.28
CA ILE A 247 1.29 -0.14 -1.54
C ILE A 247 2.64 -0.74 -1.14
N PHE A 248 2.81 -1.13 0.13
CA PHE A 248 4.01 -1.85 0.60
C PHE A 248 3.65 -3.27 1.04
N ASP A 249 3.94 -4.27 0.19
CA ASP A 249 3.59 -5.68 0.40
C ASP A 249 4.88 -6.54 0.51
N ASP A 250 5.42 -6.82 1.70
CA ASP A 250 4.93 -6.38 3.01
C ASP A 250 6.06 -5.86 3.92
N MET A 251 5.68 -5.00 4.88
CA MET A 251 6.59 -4.32 5.79
C MET A 251 7.10 -5.24 6.91
N THR A 252 6.40 -6.35 7.17
CA THR A 252 6.86 -7.40 8.09
C THR A 252 8.11 -8.09 7.52
N SER A 253 8.08 -8.47 6.25
CA SER A 253 9.21 -9.05 5.53
C SER A 253 10.36 -8.07 5.45
N HIS A 254 10.09 -6.80 5.13
CA HIS A 254 11.11 -5.75 5.18
C HIS A 254 11.82 -5.68 6.53
N ALA A 255 11.06 -5.69 7.64
CA ALA A 255 11.64 -5.65 8.98
C ALA A 255 12.53 -6.88 9.25
N GLN A 256 12.11 -8.07 8.81
CA GLN A 256 12.87 -9.31 8.99
C GLN A 256 14.23 -9.26 8.29
N PHE A 257 14.27 -8.78 7.04
CA PHE A 257 15.52 -8.61 6.29
C PHE A 257 16.39 -7.50 6.87
N TYR A 258 15.81 -6.40 7.35
CA TYR A 258 16.58 -5.36 8.04
C TYR A 258 17.19 -5.86 9.36
N ARG A 259 16.48 -6.72 10.07
CA ARG A 259 17.00 -7.41 11.26
C ARG A 259 18.19 -8.30 10.90
N GLU A 260 18.09 -9.10 9.84
CA GLU A 260 19.19 -9.92 9.34
C GLU A 260 20.43 -9.06 9.03
N LEU A 261 20.27 -7.99 8.26
CA LEU A 261 21.34 -7.04 7.96
C LEU A 261 21.99 -6.50 9.23
N SER A 262 21.18 -6.06 10.19
CA SER A 262 21.68 -5.45 11.43
C SER A 262 22.47 -6.43 12.29
N LEU A 263 22.02 -7.69 12.38
CA LEU A 263 22.70 -8.74 13.13
C LEU A 263 24.04 -9.12 12.47
N ILE A 264 24.08 -9.19 11.14
CA ILE A 264 25.31 -9.49 10.38
C ILE A 264 26.34 -8.35 10.54
N SER A 265 25.88 -7.09 10.60
CA SER A 265 26.71 -5.93 10.94
C SER A 265 27.20 -5.93 12.40
N GLY A 266 26.80 -6.88 13.23
CA GLY A 266 27.17 -6.91 14.64
C GLY A 266 26.50 -5.83 15.49
N ARG A 267 25.40 -5.23 15.02
CA ARG A 267 24.61 -4.29 15.82
C ARG A 267 23.87 -5.04 16.93
N PHE A 268 23.77 -4.42 18.10
CA PHE A 268 23.09 -5.03 19.24
C PHE A 268 21.59 -5.25 18.95
N PRO A 269 21.08 -6.48 19.17
CA PRO A 269 19.66 -6.76 19.05
C PRO A 269 18.86 -6.11 20.20
N GLY A 270 17.65 -5.64 19.87
CA GLY A 270 16.63 -5.21 20.83
C GLY A 270 15.51 -6.24 20.98
N ARG A 271 14.28 -5.76 21.14
CA ARG A 271 13.08 -6.60 21.28
C ARG A 271 12.86 -7.47 20.03
N ASP A 272 12.55 -8.74 20.25
CA ASP A 272 12.39 -9.78 19.21
C ASP A 272 13.58 -9.84 18.23
N SER A 273 14.78 -9.50 18.74
CA SER A 273 16.04 -9.38 18.02
C SER A 273 16.10 -8.31 16.93
N TYR A 274 15.10 -7.45 16.79
CA TYR A 274 15.16 -6.32 15.85
C TYR A 274 16.10 -5.23 16.37
N PRO A 275 16.77 -4.49 15.47
CA PRO A 275 17.61 -3.36 15.87
C PRO A 275 16.77 -2.23 16.49
N GLY A 276 17.38 -1.43 17.36
CA GLY A 276 16.70 -0.35 18.08
C GLY A 276 16.11 0.75 17.19
N ASP A 277 16.56 0.86 15.95
CA ASP A 277 16.16 1.88 14.98
C ASP A 277 15.11 1.39 13.96
N ILE A 278 14.56 0.16 14.08
CA ILE A 278 13.53 -0.35 13.16
C ILE A 278 12.32 0.58 13.07
N PHE A 279 11.94 1.21 14.19
CA PHE A 279 10.90 2.22 14.23
C PHE A 279 11.27 3.42 13.34
N HIS A 280 12.51 3.90 13.45
CA HIS A 280 12.96 5.04 12.66
C HIS A 280 12.98 4.72 11.15
N ILE A 281 13.40 3.51 10.77
CA ILE A 281 13.42 3.04 9.39
C ILE A 281 12.03 3.07 8.76
N HIS A 282 11.00 2.59 9.45
CA HIS A 282 9.63 2.60 8.90
C HIS A 282 8.96 3.98 8.99
N SER A 283 9.20 4.73 10.07
CA SER A 283 8.57 6.05 10.24
C SER A 283 9.10 7.06 9.24
N ARG A 284 10.42 7.15 9.02
CA ARG A 284 10.98 8.08 8.02
C ARG A 284 10.50 7.79 6.60
N LEU A 285 10.20 6.53 6.29
CA LEU A 285 9.61 6.13 5.02
C LEU A 285 8.15 6.59 4.94
N LEU A 286 7.30 6.20 5.90
CA LEU A 286 5.86 6.47 5.85
C LEU A 286 5.53 7.96 6.03
N GLU A 287 6.38 8.72 6.74
CA GLU A 287 6.26 10.17 6.87
C GLU A 287 6.46 10.91 5.54
N ARG A 288 7.00 10.28 4.49
CA ARG A 288 7.04 10.86 3.13
C ARG A 288 5.66 10.88 2.46
N GLY A 289 4.72 10.07 2.97
CA GLY A 289 3.31 10.10 2.60
C GLY A 289 2.57 11.29 3.21
N GLY A 290 1.46 11.68 2.59
CA GLY A 290 0.67 12.84 3.05
C GLY A 290 -0.15 13.51 1.96
N ASN A 291 -0.84 14.59 2.33
CA ASN A 291 -1.46 15.53 1.40
C ASN A 291 -0.66 16.83 1.39
N PHE A 292 -0.38 17.37 0.22
CA PHE A 292 0.58 18.45 0.01
C PHE A 292 0.01 19.54 -0.89
N LEU A 293 0.58 20.74 -0.80
CA LEU A 293 0.36 21.80 -1.76
C LEU A 293 1.60 21.93 -2.66
N VAL A 294 1.45 21.55 -3.93
CA VAL A 294 2.51 21.60 -4.95
C VAL A 294 2.07 22.59 -6.02
N ASP A 295 2.83 23.67 -6.19
CA ASP A 295 2.55 24.76 -7.15
C ASP A 295 1.09 25.27 -7.10
N GLY A 296 0.55 25.38 -5.89
CA GLY A 296 -0.82 25.84 -5.65
C GLY A 296 -1.92 24.78 -5.88
N LYS A 297 -1.57 23.56 -6.29
CA LYS A 297 -2.50 22.43 -6.45
C LYS A 297 -2.30 21.40 -5.34
N GLU A 298 -3.38 20.75 -4.93
CA GLU A 298 -3.28 19.61 -4.01
C GLU A 298 -2.76 18.38 -4.75
N ALA A 299 -1.79 17.71 -4.13
CA ALA A 299 -1.30 16.41 -4.55
C ALA A 299 -1.06 15.55 -3.32
N SER A 300 -1.32 14.25 -3.42
CA SER A 300 -1.24 13.35 -2.28
C SER A 300 -0.48 12.07 -2.59
N ILE A 301 0.14 11.51 -1.54
CA ILE A 301 0.71 10.17 -1.53
C ILE A 301 -0.02 9.42 -0.42
N THR A 302 -0.96 8.57 -0.81
CA THR A 302 -1.69 7.68 0.10
C THR A 302 -0.87 6.40 0.26
N CYS A 303 -0.59 5.98 1.49
CA CYS A 303 0.26 4.82 1.77
C CYS A 303 -0.56 3.69 2.39
N LEU A 304 -0.48 2.49 1.81
CA LEU A 304 -1.10 1.27 2.34
C LEU A 304 -0.01 0.22 2.65
N PRO A 305 0.69 0.33 3.79
CA PRO A 305 1.62 -0.70 4.21
C PRO A 305 0.88 -1.96 4.66
N ILE A 306 1.46 -3.13 4.38
CA ILE A 306 0.96 -4.42 4.86
C ILE A 306 1.80 -4.91 6.03
N ALA A 307 1.12 -5.44 7.06
CA ALA A 307 1.73 -6.27 8.08
C ALA A 307 1.06 -7.66 8.13
N GLU A 308 1.87 -8.69 8.33
CA GLU A 308 1.38 -10.04 8.64
C GLU A 308 1.33 -10.26 10.15
N THR A 309 0.22 -10.78 10.66
CA THR A 309 0.10 -11.24 12.06
C THR A 309 0.33 -12.75 12.15
N VAL A 310 0.55 -13.22 13.37
CA VAL A 310 0.60 -14.64 13.69
C VAL A 310 -0.60 -14.95 14.58
N GLN A 311 -1.51 -15.81 14.09
CA GLN A 311 -2.71 -16.24 14.83
C GLN A 311 -3.57 -15.07 15.32
N GLY A 312 -3.72 -14.02 14.49
CA GLY A 312 -4.52 -12.84 14.81
C GLY A 312 -3.90 -11.89 15.84
N ASP A 313 -2.67 -12.15 16.31
CA ASP A 313 -2.02 -11.28 17.29
C ASP A 313 -1.52 -9.97 16.63
N ILE A 314 -2.23 -8.88 16.92
CA ILE A 314 -1.88 -7.51 16.52
C ILE A 314 -0.91 -6.83 17.49
N THR A 315 -0.59 -7.45 18.63
CA THR A 315 0.26 -6.88 19.68
C THR A 315 1.75 -7.13 19.47
N GLY A 316 2.10 -7.82 18.38
CA GLY A 316 3.48 -8.05 17.96
C GLY A 316 4.27 -6.76 17.77
N TYR A 317 5.60 -6.83 17.94
CA TYR A 317 6.46 -5.65 18.01
C TYR A 317 6.44 -4.82 16.71
N ILE A 318 6.49 -5.46 15.54
CA ILE A 318 6.46 -4.75 14.25
C ILE A 318 5.07 -4.19 13.95
N GLN A 319 4.02 -4.94 14.31
CA GLN A 319 2.63 -4.57 14.09
C GLN A 319 2.28 -3.31 14.90
N THR A 320 2.61 -3.31 16.20
CA THR A 320 2.39 -2.16 17.08
C THR A 320 3.20 -0.93 16.66
N ASN A 321 4.45 -1.10 16.21
CA ASN A 321 5.24 -0.02 15.62
C ASN A 321 4.54 0.57 14.39
N LEU A 322 4.11 -0.25 13.43
CA LEU A 322 3.41 0.22 12.23
C LEU A 322 2.07 0.90 12.56
N MET A 323 1.30 0.36 13.52
CA MET A 323 0.05 0.97 13.99
C MET A 323 0.28 2.35 14.63
N SER A 324 1.43 2.57 15.25
CA SER A 324 1.74 3.86 15.89
C SER A 324 2.12 4.96 14.90
N MET A 325 2.58 4.61 13.70
CA MET A 325 3.00 5.53 12.64
C MET A 325 1.91 5.81 11.61
N THR A 326 0.91 4.94 11.54
CA THR A 326 -0.20 5.03 10.60
C THR A 326 -1.37 5.77 11.23
N ASP A 327 -2.22 6.31 10.37
CA ASP A 327 -3.42 7.05 10.74
C ASP A 327 -4.61 6.11 11.04
N GLY A 328 -4.37 4.80 11.06
CA GLY A 328 -5.40 3.79 11.20
C GLY A 328 -4.92 2.42 10.74
N HIS A 329 -5.79 1.42 10.86
CA HIS A 329 -5.56 0.09 10.36
C HIS A 329 -6.85 -0.63 9.95
N ILE A 330 -6.76 -1.44 8.91
CA ILE A 330 -7.76 -2.38 8.45
C ILE A 330 -7.32 -3.78 8.89
N PHE A 331 -8.09 -4.39 9.80
CA PHE A 331 -7.79 -5.71 10.35
C PHE A 331 -8.49 -6.82 9.56
N PHE A 332 -7.70 -7.71 8.97
CA PHE A 332 -8.13 -8.93 8.32
C PHE A 332 -8.14 -10.10 9.31
N ASP A 333 -9.35 -10.54 9.63
CA ASP A 333 -9.63 -11.55 10.64
C ASP A 333 -9.66 -12.96 10.03
N GLY A 334 -8.84 -13.86 10.60
CA GLY A 334 -8.78 -15.26 10.18
C GLY A 334 -10.12 -15.98 10.36
N GLU A 335 -10.86 -15.71 11.44
CA GLU A 335 -12.14 -16.37 11.68
C GLU A 335 -13.19 -15.98 10.64
N LEU A 336 -13.27 -14.70 10.29
CA LEU A 336 -14.16 -14.24 9.21
C LEU A 336 -13.78 -14.89 7.88
N PHE A 337 -12.48 -15.04 7.63
CA PHE A 337 -12.00 -15.74 6.45
C PHE A 337 -12.43 -17.22 6.42
N PHE A 338 -12.32 -17.94 7.54
CA PHE A 338 -12.76 -19.34 7.64
C PHE A 338 -14.28 -19.50 7.56
N LYS A 339 -15.04 -18.49 8.02
CA LYS A 339 -16.50 -18.40 7.85
C LYS A 339 -16.94 -18.06 6.41
N GLY A 340 -15.99 -17.91 5.48
CA GLY A 340 -16.27 -17.65 4.07
C GLY A 340 -16.50 -16.17 3.71
N ARG A 341 -16.32 -15.23 4.66
CA ARG A 341 -16.51 -13.80 4.41
C ARG A 341 -15.39 -13.22 3.56
N ARG A 342 -15.73 -12.43 2.54
CA ARG A 342 -14.75 -11.85 1.61
C ARG A 342 -15.20 -10.42 1.23
N PRO A 343 -14.45 -9.36 1.58
CA PRO A 343 -13.18 -9.37 2.30
C PRO A 343 -13.35 -9.77 3.77
N ALA A 344 -12.35 -10.42 4.34
CA ALA A 344 -12.37 -10.90 5.73
C ALA A 344 -11.98 -9.79 6.71
N ILE A 345 -12.59 -8.61 6.59
CA ILE A 345 -12.27 -7.45 7.41
C ILE A 345 -13.19 -7.40 8.61
N ASN A 346 -12.63 -7.18 9.79
CA ASN A 346 -13.40 -6.95 11.00
C ASN A 346 -13.60 -5.43 11.20
N PRO A 347 -14.80 -4.89 10.95
CA PRO A 347 -15.04 -3.44 11.03
C PRO A 347 -15.01 -2.90 12.46
N PHE A 348 -15.13 -3.76 13.48
CA PHE A 348 -15.12 -3.33 14.89
C PHE A 348 -13.70 -3.21 15.46
N VAL A 349 -12.75 -3.96 14.92
CA VAL A 349 -11.32 -3.89 15.30
C VAL A 349 -10.58 -2.87 14.44
N SER A 350 -11.00 -2.71 13.18
CA SER A 350 -10.40 -1.74 12.26
C SER A 350 -10.67 -0.30 12.72
N VAL A 351 -9.70 0.60 12.50
CA VAL A 351 -9.75 1.98 12.98
C VAL A 351 -9.25 2.91 11.88
N THR A 352 -9.99 3.97 11.57
CA THR A 352 -9.51 5.09 10.74
C THR A 352 -9.57 6.37 11.55
N ARG A 353 -8.44 7.08 11.72
CA ARG A 353 -8.39 8.35 12.49
C ARG A 353 -8.71 9.56 11.62
N VAL A 354 -8.47 9.44 10.31
CA VAL A 354 -8.59 10.55 9.34
C VAL A 354 -9.73 10.34 8.35
N GLY A 355 -10.14 9.10 8.08
CA GLY A 355 -11.14 8.81 7.06
C GLY A 355 -12.47 9.52 7.23
N HIS A 356 -13.04 9.52 8.44
CA HIS A 356 -14.38 10.04 8.69
C HIS A 356 -14.55 11.54 8.41
N GLN A 357 -13.49 12.35 8.56
CA GLN A 357 -13.57 13.77 8.23
C GLN A 357 -13.63 14.03 6.71
N THR A 358 -13.28 13.03 5.89
CA THR A 358 -13.35 13.13 4.42
C THR A 358 -14.73 12.80 3.85
N GLN A 359 -15.58 12.13 4.63
CA GLN A 359 -16.92 11.74 4.21
C GLN A 359 -17.89 12.93 4.21
N THR A 360 -18.87 12.88 3.29
CA THR A 360 -20.04 13.78 3.25
C THR A 360 -20.99 13.50 4.43
N SER A 361 -21.97 14.38 4.67
CA SER A 361 -23.00 14.16 5.70
C SER A 361 -23.75 12.85 5.48
N LEU A 362 -24.19 12.62 4.23
CA LEU A 362 -24.86 11.41 3.79
C LEU A 362 -24.04 10.15 4.08
N ALA A 363 -22.76 10.14 3.71
CA ALA A 363 -21.89 8.98 3.91
C ALA A 363 -21.61 8.69 5.41
N ARG A 364 -21.51 9.73 6.24
CA ARG A 364 -21.40 9.53 7.70
C ARG A 364 -22.67 8.95 8.29
N GLU A 365 -23.84 9.37 7.81
CA GLU A 365 -25.12 8.80 8.24
C GLU A 365 -25.24 7.33 7.79
N ALA A 366 -24.86 7.02 6.54
CA ALA A 366 -24.78 5.66 6.02
C ALA A 366 -23.93 4.73 6.90
N GLY A 367 -22.72 5.18 7.28
CA GLY A 367 -21.84 4.43 8.17
C GLY A 367 -22.43 4.19 9.56
N ARG A 368 -23.14 5.18 10.13
CA ARG A 368 -23.84 5.03 11.42
C ARG A 368 -24.96 3.99 11.34
N VAL A 369 -25.80 4.06 10.30
CA VAL A 369 -26.88 3.07 10.07
C VAL A 369 -26.30 1.66 9.99
N LEU A 370 -25.21 1.47 9.25
CA LEU A 370 -24.54 0.18 9.15
C LEU A 370 -23.98 -0.32 10.49
N LEU A 371 -23.36 0.56 11.28
CA LEU A 371 -22.84 0.23 12.60
C LEU A 371 -23.96 -0.20 13.56
N ASP A 372 -25.09 0.51 13.55
CA ASP A 372 -26.25 0.19 14.38
C ASP A 372 -26.85 -1.17 14.00
N LEU A 373 -27.01 -1.44 12.70
CA LEU A 373 -27.52 -2.72 12.18
C LEU A 373 -26.59 -3.89 12.55
N LEU A 374 -25.28 -3.74 12.35
CA LEU A 374 -24.29 -4.78 12.68
C LEU A 374 -24.20 -5.03 14.19
N SER A 375 -24.21 -3.97 14.99
CA SER A 375 -24.16 -4.08 16.45
C SER A 375 -25.42 -4.76 17.01
N GLY A 376 -26.59 -4.43 16.44
CA GLY A 376 -27.85 -5.12 16.74
C GLY A 376 -27.79 -6.60 16.39
N TYR A 377 -27.27 -6.93 15.20
CA TYR A 377 -27.10 -8.31 14.74
C TYR A 377 -26.20 -9.14 15.66
N GLU A 378 -24.99 -8.66 15.99
CA GLU A 378 -24.04 -9.35 16.87
C GLU A 378 -24.62 -9.59 18.28
N ARG A 379 -25.33 -8.60 18.81
CA ARG A 379 -26.01 -8.71 20.10
C ARG A 379 -27.08 -9.80 20.05
N THR A 380 -27.95 -9.79 19.04
CA THR A 380 -29.00 -10.79 18.88
C THR A 380 -28.45 -12.19 18.62
N GLN A 381 -27.38 -12.34 17.82
CA GLN A 381 -26.69 -13.61 17.61
C GLN A 381 -26.07 -14.17 18.90
N SER A 382 -25.50 -13.31 19.73
CA SER A 382 -24.92 -13.72 21.01
C SER A 382 -26.00 -14.24 21.96
N PHE A 383 -27.17 -13.61 22.01
CA PHE A 383 -28.32 -14.11 22.79
C PHE A 383 -28.84 -15.47 22.31
N LEU A 384 -28.83 -15.71 21.00
CA LEU A 384 -29.27 -16.99 20.42
C LEU A 384 -28.45 -18.20 20.89
N LYS A 385 -27.17 -18.01 21.19
CA LYS A 385 -26.30 -19.09 21.69
C LYS A 385 -26.77 -19.67 23.04
N PHE A 386 -27.62 -18.94 23.76
CA PHE A 386 -28.20 -19.37 25.04
C PHE A 386 -29.57 -20.06 24.90
N GLY A 387 -30.02 -20.38 23.68
CA GLY A 387 -31.22 -21.19 23.45
C GLY A 387 -32.55 -20.46 23.67
N ALA A 388 -32.55 -19.12 23.67
CA ALA A 388 -33.76 -18.32 23.84
C ALA A 388 -34.68 -18.38 22.60
N GLU A 389 -36.00 -18.44 22.83
CA GLU A 389 -36.97 -18.33 21.74
C GLU A 389 -36.91 -16.96 21.05
N LEU A 390 -36.94 -16.98 19.71
CA LEU A 390 -36.88 -15.77 18.91
C LEU A 390 -38.27 -15.15 18.75
N GLY A 391 -38.45 -13.96 19.34
CA GLY A 391 -39.52 -13.04 18.96
C GLY A 391 -39.36 -12.53 17.52
N GLU A 392 -40.45 -12.01 16.95
CA GLU A 392 -40.49 -11.52 15.56
C GLU A 392 -39.49 -10.39 15.29
N SER A 393 -39.34 -9.45 16.24
CA SER A 393 -38.36 -8.36 16.16
C SER A 393 -36.92 -8.85 16.05
N SER A 394 -36.55 -9.87 16.84
CA SER A 394 -35.23 -10.49 16.77
C SER A 394 -34.99 -11.18 15.42
N ARG A 395 -36.01 -11.83 14.83
CA ARG A 395 -35.91 -12.42 13.49
C ARG A 395 -35.68 -11.38 12.41
N GLN A 396 -36.34 -10.22 12.50
CA GLN A 396 -36.15 -9.11 11.57
C GLN A 396 -34.74 -8.53 11.64
N ILE A 397 -34.19 -8.33 12.86
CA ILE A 397 -32.80 -7.88 13.07
C ILE A 397 -31.81 -8.86 12.45
N LEU A 398 -31.99 -10.17 12.71
CA LEU A 398 -31.12 -11.21 12.14
C LEU A 398 -31.19 -11.23 10.61
N THR A 399 -32.41 -11.18 10.05
CA THR A 399 -32.60 -11.17 8.59
C THR A 399 -31.95 -9.95 7.95
N MET A 400 -32.09 -8.76 8.56
CA MET A 400 -31.45 -7.55 8.05
C MET A 400 -29.92 -7.64 8.16
N GLY A 401 -29.39 -8.12 9.28
CA GLY A 401 -27.95 -8.29 9.44
C GLY A 401 -27.36 -9.31 8.46
N ASP A 402 -28.06 -10.41 8.17
CA ASP A 402 -27.64 -11.36 7.14
C ASP A 402 -27.56 -10.71 5.75
N ARG A 403 -28.51 -9.81 5.43
CA ARG A 403 -28.49 -9.03 4.18
C ARG A 403 -27.34 -8.03 4.13
N VAL A 404 -27.05 -7.35 5.24
CA VAL A 404 -25.89 -6.44 5.37
C VAL A 404 -24.57 -7.20 5.20
N LEU A 405 -24.44 -8.36 5.82
CA LEU A 405 -23.25 -9.19 5.66
C LEU A 405 -23.11 -9.71 4.21
N ALA A 406 -24.20 -10.09 3.56
CA ALA A 406 -24.19 -10.44 2.14
C ALA A 406 -23.82 -9.24 1.23
N PHE A 407 -24.26 -8.03 1.59
CA PHE A 407 -23.88 -6.79 0.89
C PHE A 407 -22.38 -6.49 0.99
N PHE A 408 -21.76 -6.79 2.14
CA PHE A 408 -20.31 -6.66 2.31
C PHE A 408 -19.50 -7.78 1.64
N ASP A 409 -20.11 -8.93 1.35
CA ASP A 409 -19.43 -10.01 0.65
C ASP A 409 -19.21 -9.66 -0.84
N GLN A 410 -18.03 -9.10 -1.11
CA GLN A 410 -17.60 -8.61 -2.40
C GLN A 410 -16.39 -9.42 -2.92
N PRO A 411 -16.56 -10.18 -4.02
CA PRO A 411 -15.45 -10.86 -4.69
C PRO A 411 -14.40 -9.88 -5.22
N THR A 412 -13.17 -10.36 -5.34
CA THR A 412 -12.00 -9.57 -5.75
C THR A 412 -12.07 -9.01 -7.17
N SER A 413 -12.89 -9.63 -8.03
CA SER A 413 -13.12 -9.19 -9.40
C SER A 413 -14.06 -7.98 -9.51
N LYS A 414 -14.82 -7.68 -8.46
CA LYS A 414 -15.85 -6.65 -8.48
C LYS A 414 -15.37 -5.39 -7.78
N ILE A 415 -15.65 -4.25 -8.41
CA ILE A 415 -15.35 -2.92 -7.90
C ILE A 415 -16.66 -2.15 -8.00
N VAL A 416 -17.15 -1.63 -6.88
CA VAL A 416 -18.41 -0.91 -6.83
C VAL A 416 -18.11 0.59 -6.74
N PRO A 417 -18.52 1.41 -7.72
CA PRO A 417 -18.34 2.86 -7.65
C PRO A 417 -18.98 3.45 -6.40
N TYR A 418 -18.33 4.45 -5.78
CA TYR A 418 -18.73 4.97 -4.47
C TYR A 418 -20.21 5.39 -4.37
N SER A 419 -20.72 6.18 -5.33
CA SER A 419 -22.13 6.61 -5.36
C SER A 419 -23.10 5.43 -5.42
N MET A 420 -22.75 4.38 -6.18
CA MET A 420 -23.53 3.15 -6.27
C MET A 420 -23.59 2.43 -4.91
N GLN A 421 -22.52 2.44 -4.11
CA GLN A 421 -22.52 1.83 -2.78
C GLN A 421 -23.56 2.47 -1.86
N LEU A 422 -23.70 3.81 -1.89
CA LEU A 422 -24.69 4.54 -1.09
C LEU A 422 -26.12 4.26 -1.54
N VAL A 423 -26.37 4.25 -2.85
CA VAL A 423 -27.69 3.90 -3.41
C VAL A 423 -28.07 2.47 -3.05
N LEU A 424 -27.16 1.51 -3.19
CA LEU A 424 -27.38 0.12 -2.83
C LEU A 424 -27.69 -0.04 -1.33
N LEU A 425 -26.99 0.69 -0.47
CA LEU A 425 -27.30 0.71 0.96
C LEU A 425 -28.71 1.27 1.21
N ALA A 426 -29.10 2.36 0.56
CA ALA A 426 -30.45 2.91 0.68
C ALA A 426 -31.52 1.90 0.23
N MET A 427 -31.27 1.16 -0.85
CA MET A 427 -32.16 0.08 -1.30
C MET A 427 -32.24 -1.08 -0.30
N LEU A 428 -31.11 -1.43 0.32
CA LEU A 428 -31.03 -2.49 1.33
C LEU A 428 -31.84 -2.12 2.58
N VAL A 429 -31.62 -0.92 3.12
CA VAL A 429 -32.25 -0.41 4.35
C VAL A 429 -33.76 -0.21 4.16
N SER A 430 -34.18 0.23 2.97
CA SER A 430 -35.60 0.39 2.63
C SER A 430 -36.33 -0.91 2.29
N GLY A 431 -35.62 -2.05 2.25
CA GLY A 431 -36.19 -3.35 1.92
C GLY A 431 -36.46 -3.59 0.43
N MET A 432 -36.10 -2.64 -0.45
CA MET A 432 -36.24 -2.75 -1.90
C MET A 432 -35.25 -3.75 -2.51
N TRP A 433 -34.12 -4.00 -1.82
CA TRP A 433 -33.11 -4.94 -2.24
C TRP A 433 -32.74 -5.91 -1.12
N ASN A 434 -32.48 -7.16 -1.47
CA ASN A 434 -32.17 -8.23 -0.52
C ASN A 434 -30.67 -8.58 -0.43
N GLY A 435 -29.79 -7.77 -1.04
CA GLY A 435 -28.35 -7.99 -1.04
C GLY A 435 -27.83 -8.96 -2.11
N LYS A 436 -28.69 -9.49 -3.01
CA LYS A 436 -28.31 -10.45 -4.07
C LYS A 436 -28.24 -9.81 -5.46
N ASN A 437 -27.71 -10.52 -6.46
CA ASN A 437 -27.71 -10.08 -7.88
C ASN A 437 -26.94 -8.79 -8.19
N LEU A 438 -26.04 -8.33 -7.31
CA LEU A 438 -25.19 -7.16 -7.55
C LEU A 438 -24.48 -7.17 -8.91
N ASN A 439 -24.13 -8.36 -9.43
CA ASN A 439 -23.46 -8.53 -10.73
C ASN A 439 -24.25 -7.96 -11.89
N LYS A 440 -25.54 -8.27 -11.96
CA LYS A 440 -26.39 -7.86 -13.09
C LYS A 440 -26.46 -6.34 -13.16
N LEU A 441 -26.54 -5.68 -12.00
CA LEU A 441 -26.55 -4.22 -11.93
C LEU A 441 -25.19 -3.61 -12.33
N LEU A 442 -24.08 -4.18 -11.85
CA LEU A 442 -22.75 -3.70 -12.24
C LEU A 442 -22.50 -3.87 -13.74
N GLU A 443 -22.86 -5.02 -14.32
CA GLU A 443 -22.77 -5.27 -15.76
C GLU A 443 -23.67 -4.34 -16.58
N ALA A 444 -24.86 -4.01 -16.07
CA ALA A 444 -25.74 -3.04 -16.70
C ALA A 444 -25.14 -1.63 -16.65
N ALA A 445 -24.63 -1.21 -15.49
CA ALA A 445 -24.00 0.10 -15.29
C ALA A 445 -22.72 0.28 -16.12
N GLU A 446 -21.98 -0.79 -16.41
CA GLU A 446 -20.82 -0.76 -17.32
C GLU A 446 -21.23 -0.58 -18.79
N LYS A 447 -22.44 -1.02 -19.18
CA LYS A 447 -22.95 -0.92 -20.56
C LYS A 447 -23.74 0.36 -20.81
N ASP A 448 -24.38 0.90 -19.78
CA ASP A 448 -25.26 2.06 -19.86
C ASP A 448 -24.86 3.13 -18.83
N ASN A 449 -24.17 4.16 -19.30
CA ASN A 449 -23.72 5.27 -18.48
C ASN A 449 -24.87 6.08 -17.87
N THR A 450 -26.09 6.01 -18.43
CA THR A 450 -27.25 6.74 -17.88
C THR A 450 -27.64 6.24 -16.49
N ILE A 451 -27.33 4.98 -16.16
CA ILE A 451 -27.52 4.41 -14.82
C ILE A 451 -26.59 5.10 -13.83
N MET A 452 -25.30 5.27 -14.20
CA MET A 452 -24.34 5.95 -13.34
C MET A 452 -24.65 7.44 -13.18
N GLU A 453 -25.05 8.13 -14.25
CA GLU A 453 -25.48 9.53 -14.18
C GLU A 453 -26.69 9.72 -13.25
N ALA A 454 -27.67 8.80 -13.31
CA ALA A 454 -28.81 8.81 -12.40
C ALA A 454 -28.40 8.55 -10.95
N VAL A 455 -27.49 7.59 -10.73
CA VAL A 455 -26.96 7.25 -9.40
C VAL A 455 -26.20 8.44 -8.80
N ASP A 456 -25.32 9.07 -9.57
CA ASP A 456 -24.54 10.22 -9.13
C ASP A 456 -25.47 11.41 -8.83
N GLY A 457 -26.43 11.70 -9.71
CA GLY A 457 -27.42 12.76 -9.48
C GLY A 457 -28.27 12.54 -8.21
N MET A 458 -28.58 11.29 -7.87
CA MET A 458 -29.30 10.98 -6.62
C MET A 458 -28.44 11.23 -5.38
N VAL A 459 -27.17 10.87 -5.42
CA VAL A 459 -26.23 11.06 -4.30
C VAL A 459 -25.91 12.55 -4.12
N GLU A 460 -25.66 13.29 -5.20
CA GLU A 460 -25.34 14.73 -5.14
C GLU A 460 -26.49 15.58 -4.60
N SER A 461 -27.73 15.20 -4.90
CA SER A 461 -28.92 15.91 -4.44
C SER A 461 -29.43 15.45 -3.06
N SER A 462 -28.75 14.50 -2.42
CA SER A 462 -29.12 13.93 -1.12
C SER A 462 -28.11 14.29 -0.03
N ASP A 463 -28.56 15.01 0.99
CA ASP A 463 -27.73 15.35 2.16
C ASP A 463 -27.86 14.34 3.32
N SER A 464 -28.81 13.42 3.21
CA SER A 464 -29.23 12.48 4.27
C SER A 464 -29.78 11.17 3.69
N MET A 465 -29.69 10.10 4.47
CA MET A 465 -30.13 8.76 4.07
C MET A 465 -31.62 8.71 3.74
N ASN A 466 -32.46 9.42 4.50
CA ASN A 466 -33.90 9.46 4.24
C ASN A 466 -34.23 10.07 2.87
N LYS A 467 -33.58 11.19 2.51
CA LYS A 467 -33.76 11.80 1.18
C LYS A 467 -33.29 10.87 0.07
N LEU A 468 -32.15 10.20 0.26
CA LEU A 468 -31.65 9.24 -0.72
C LEU A 468 -32.64 8.08 -0.90
N ILE A 469 -33.19 7.53 0.19
CA ILE A 469 -34.22 6.49 0.13
C ILE A 469 -35.45 6.97 -0.65
N ASP A 470 -35.93 8.19 -0.41
CA ASP A 470 -37.09 8.73 -1.11
C ASP A 470 -36.83 8.91 -2.61
N GLN A 471 -35.63 9.34 -3.01
CA GLN A 471 -35.26 9.45 -4.41
C GLN A 471 -35.12 8.09 -5.10
N VAL A 472 -34.53 7.12 -4.40
CA VAL A 472 -34.40 5.75 -4.87
C VAL A 472 -35.79 5.10 -5.05
N ARG A 473 -36.75 5.38 -4.15
CA ARG A 473 -38.15 4.92 -4.30
C ARG A 473 -38.80 5.47 -5.57
N LYS A 474 -38.62 6.77 -5.83
CA LYS A 474 -39.15 7.44 -7.04
C LYS A 474 -38.52 6.92 -8.33
N SER A 475 -37.26 6.49 -8.26
CA SER A 475 -36.49 6.01 -9.42
C SER A 475 -36.37 4.49 -9.49
N SER A 476 -37.14 3.78 -8.66
CA SER A 476 -37.02 2.33 -8.46
C SER A 476 -37.28 1.52 -9.72
N GLU A 477 -38.14 2.01 -10.63
CA GLU A 477 -38.42 1.40 -11.94
C GLU A 477 -37.19 1.27 -12.84
N LYS A 478 -36.17 2.13 -12.68
CA LYS A 478 -34.94 2.08 -13.49
C LYS A 478 -33.89 1.11 -12.94
N LEU A 479 -33.86 0.90 -11.62
CA LEU A 479 -32.80 0.13 -10.96
C LEU A 479 -33.23 -1.30 -10.60
N LEU A 480 -34.47 -1.47 -10.17
CA LEU A 480 -35.01 -2.78 -9.74
C LEU A 480 -34.96 -3.87 -10.80
N PRO A 481 -35.20 -3.63 -12.11
CA PRO A 481 -35.15 -4.68 -13.13
C PRO A 481 -33.80 -5.41 -13.21
N HIS A 482 -32.72 -4.75 -12.79
CA HIS A 482 -31.36 -5.32 -12.80
C HIS A 482 -30.98 -6.00 -11.48
N LEU A 483 -31.79 -5.87 -10.43
CA LEU A 483 -31.54 -6.42 -9.10
C LEU A 483 -32.46 -7.60 -8.73
N SER A 484 -33.56 -7.80 -9.49
CA SER A 484 -34.48 -8.93 -9.35
C SER A 484 -33.91 -10.29 -9.78
#